data_AF-A0AAU3WST5-F1
#
_entry.id   AF-A0AAU3WST5-F1
#
_cell.length_a   1.000
_cell.length_b   1.000
_cell.length_c   1.000
_cell.angle_alpha   90.00
_cell.angle_beta   90.00
_cell.angle_gamma   90.00
#
_symmetry.space_group_name_H-M   'P 1'
#
loop_
_entity.id
_entity.type
_entity.pdbx_description
1 polymer ?
#
loop_
_entity_poly.entity_id
_entity_poly.type
_entity_poly.pdbx_seq_one_letter_code
_entity_poly.pdbx_strand_id
1 'polypeptide(L)'
;MKRSATLPVPAIPLGEQLADADARTRTPGLAGIAALVPTAVAQLAEQARQHPEPIDLGFAAEFPAVARVLAEQDGRPLPATLTPAETTLVPDDSLGAHRTTPIETETREIIDGAPAELPWLAAEIVVNDYRSQAYGRRTELWLHNDRDTVELTPAEARVRLRDARAFLDRFELLIDHAETVAAGDFEGDPEVYAADREAEDRRIKAISKARLAHAAAVLAEVRA
;
A
#
# COMPACT_ATOMS: atom_id res chain seq x y z
N MET A 1 50.26 9.33 -40.85
CA MET A 1 50.28 10.77 -40.54
C MET A 1 48.87 11.34 -40.69
N LYS A 2 48.16 11.57 -39.59
CA LYS A 2 46.91 12.35 -39.52
C LYS A 2 47.06 13.31 -38.34
N ARG A 3 47.04 14.61 -38.58
CA ARG A 3 47.01 15.65 -37.54
C ARG A 3 45.54 15.88 -37.16
N SER A 4 45.16 15.56 -35.93
CA SER A 4 43.92 16.08 -35.34
C SER A 4 44.18 17.50 -34.87
N ALA A 5 43.38 18.45 -35.36
CA ALA A 5 43.34 19.82 -34.88
C ALA A 5 42.46 19.87 -33.62
N THR A 6 43.04 20.29 -32.50
CA THR A 6 42.31 20.60 -31.27
C THR A 6 41.86 22.06 -31.34
N LEU A 7 40.56 22.31 -31.27
CA LEU A 7 39.99 23.65 -31.12
C LEU A 7 40.22 24.15 -29.68
N PRO A 8 40.49 25.45 -29.46
CA PRO A 8 40.58 26.02 -28.11
C PRO A 8 39.18 26.16 -27.49
N VAL A 9 39.01 25.60 -26.30
CA VAL A 9 37.84 25.84 -25.42
C VAL A 9 37.92 27.30 -24.93
N PRO A 10 36.85 28.11 -25.05
CA PRO A 10 36.85 29.44 -24.47
C PRO A 10 36.89 29.34 -22.94
N ALA A 11 37.90 29.98 -22.33
CA ALA A 11 37.96 30.18 -20.89
C ALA A 11 36.83 31.14 -20.50
N ILE A 12 35.74 30.61 -19.96
CA ILE A 12 34.71 31.41 -19.30
C ILE A 12 35.29 31.89 -17.97
N PRO A 13 35.28 33.20 -17.68
CA PRO A 13 35.81 33.74 -16.43
C PRO A 13 35.01 33.20 -15.24
N LEU A 14 35.73 32.70 -14.23
CA LEU A 14 35.21 32.08 -13.00
C LEU A 14 34.27 32.98 -12.16
N GLY A 15 34.07 34.24 -12.55
CA GLY A 15 33.24 35.21 -11.85
C GLY A 15 31.75 35.13 -12.15
N GLU A 16 31.32 34.49 -13.24
CA GLU A 16 29.90 34.44 -13.64
C GLU A 16 29.18 33.12 -13.25
N GLN A 17 29.91 32.08 -12.85
CA GLN A 17 29.28 30.82 -12.39
C GLN A 17 28.79 30.85 -10.93
N LEU A 18 29.04 31.93 -10.19
CA LEU A 18 28.57 32.10 -8.81
C LEU A 18 27.24 32.84 -8.69
N ALA A 19 26.73 33.44 -9.78
CA ALA A 19 25.44 34.14 -9.75
C ALA A 19 24.22 33.22 -9.93
N ASP A 20 24.43 31.98 -10.40
CA ASP A 20 23.33 31.03 -10.70
C ASP A 20 23.22 29.88 -9.67
N ALA A 21 24.01 29.95 -8.58
CA ALA A 21 23.94 28.99 -7.48
C ALA A 21 22.90 29.35 -6.39
N ASP A 22 22.26 30.52 -6.50
CA ASP A 22 21.36 31.07 -5.46
C ASP A 22 19.88 30.65 -5.64
N ALA A 23 19.60 29.79 -6.63
CA ALA A 23 18.31 29.13 -6.81
C ALA A 23 18.24 27.73 -6.13
N ARG A 24 19.24 27.37 -5.32
CA ARG A 24 19.21 26.12 -4.54
C ARG A 24 18.32 26.32 -3.32
N THR A 25 17.22 25.57 -3.30
CA THR A 25 16.39 25.20 -2.15
C THR A 25 16.94 25.71 -0.82
N ARG A 26 16.47 26.89 -0.41
CA ARG A 26 16.70 27.42 0.93
C ARG A 26 16.13 26.40 1.91
N THR A 27 17.00 25.62 2.53
CA THR A 27 16.66 24.90 3.75
C THR A 27 16.07 25.96 4.69
N PRO A 28 14.83 25.80 5.19
CA PRO A 28 14.25 26.81 6.04
C PRO A 28 15.22 27.03 7.21
N GLY A 29 15.71 28.26 7.35
CA GLY A 29 16.53 28.61 8.51
C GLY A 29 15.74 28.36 9.80
N LEU A 30 16.38 28.47 10.96
CA LEU A 30 15.72 28.26 12.26
C LEU A 30 14.39 29.04 12.40
N ALA A 31 14.29 30.22 11.77
CA ALA A 31 13.05 31.00 11.69
C ALA A 31 11.96 30.37 10.80
N GLY A 32 12.33 29.75 9.67
CA GLY A 32 11.41 29.01 8.80
C GLY A 32 10.95 27.68 9.42
N ILE A 33 11.83 26.99 10.16
CA ILE A 33 11.46 25.83 10.96
C ILE A 33 10.51 26.28 12.09
N ALA A 34 10.82 27.36 12.80
CA ALA A 34 9.95 27.91 13.85
C ALA A 34 8.60 28.40 13.32
N ALA A 35 8.50 28.83 12.06
CA ALA A 35 7.24 29.19 11.40
C ALA A 35 6.42 27.96 10.96
N LEU A 36 7.09 26.84 10.63
CA LEU A 36 6.43 25.57 10.30
C LEU A 36 5.98 24.80 11.53
N VAL A 37 6.61 25.00 12.69
CA VAL A 37 6.27 24.32 13.95
C VAL A 37 4.81 24.53 14.37
N PRO A 38 4.24 25.75 14.40
CA PRO A 38 2.83 25.93 14.75
C PRO A 38 1.87 25.24 13.78
N THR A 39 2.16 25.27 12.47
CA THR A 39 1.33 24.61 11.46
C THR A 39 1.44 23.10 11.55
N ALA A 40 2.65 22.55 11.71
CA ALA A 40 2.88 21.14 11.91
C ALA A 40 2.24 20.65 13.21
N VAL A 41 2.32 21.43 14.31
CA VAL A 41 1.66 21.12 15.58
C VAL A 41 0.14 21.19 15.45
N ALA A 42 -0.41 22.15 14.70
CA ALA A 42 -1.84 22.24 14.44
C ALA A 42 -2.33 21.07 13.57
N GLN A 43 -1.57 20.68 12.56
CA GLN A 43 -1.84 19.50 11.72
C GLN A 43 -1.73 18.21 12.54
N LEU A 44 -0.70 18.06 13.38
CA LEU A 44 -0.55 16.90 14.25
C LEU A 44 -1.68 16.83 15.29
N ALA A 45 -2.12 17.98 15.82
CA ALA A 45 -3.23 18.06 16.76
C ALA A 45 -4.59 17.81 16.08
N GLU A 46 -4.75 18.19 14.81
CA GLU A 46 -5.92 17.85 14.01
C GLU A 46 -5.92 16.35 13.67
N GLN A 47 -4.79 15.81 13.23
CA GLN A 47 -4.61 14.39 12.94
C GLN A 47 -4.80 13.53 14.19
N ALA A 48 -4.28 13.95 15.35
CA ALA A 48 -4.49 13.27 16.63
C ALA A 48 -5.95 13.36 17.14
N ARG A 49 -6.69 14.41 16.76
CA ARG A 49 -8.14 14.49 17.03
C ARG A 49 -8.94 13.58 16.09
N GLN A 50 -8.50 13.41 14.86
CA GLN A 50 -9.13 12.53 13.87
C GLN A 50 -8.79 11.06 14.12
N HIS A 51 -7.59 10.78 14.65
CA HIS A 51 -7.08 9.44 14.92
C HIS A 51 -6.51 9.37 16.35
N PRO A 52 -7.37 9.37 17.38
CA PRO A 52 -6.92 9.28 18.77
C PRO A 52 -6.20 7.95 19.00
N GLU A 53 -4.99 8.01 19.58
CA GLU A 53 -4.22 6.80 19.89
C GLU A 53 -5.03 5.85 20.78
N PRO A 54 -5.03 4.54 20.52
CA PRO A 54 -5.70 3.57 21.39
C PRO A 54 -5.13 3.62 22.81
N ILE A 55 -5.95 3.23 23.78
CA ILE A 55 -5.48 3.06 25.16
C ILE A 55 -4.45 1.95 25.21
N ASP A 56 -3.39 2.14 26.00
CA ASP A 56 -2.31 1.16 26.15
C ASP A 56 -2.85 -0.24 26.52
N LEU A 57 -2.33 -1.26 25.84
CA LEU A 57 -2.81 -2.64 25.96
C LEU A 57 -2.47 -3.25 27.33
N GLY A 58 -1.33 -2.88 27.93
CA GLY A 58 -0.96 -3.33 29.28
C GLY A 58 -1.89 -2.73 30.33
N PHE A 59 -2.14 -1.42 30.24
CA PHE A 59 -3.08 -0.71 31.11
C PHE A 59 -4.51 -1.24 30.97
N ALA A 60 -4.99 -1.46 29.75
CA ALA A 60 -6.34 -1.97 29.51
C ALA A 60 -6.53 -3.41 30.02
N ALA A 61 -5.48 -4.24 29.97
CA ALA A 61 -5.50 -5.58 30.54
C ALA A 61 -5.53 -5.57 32.08
N GLU A 62 -4.81 -4.65 32.71
CA GLU A 62 -4.72 -4.54 34.17
C GLU A 62 -5.95 -3.84 34.79
N PHE A 63 -6.52 -2.84 34.10
CA PHE A 63 -7.63 -2.03 34.57
C PHE A 63 -8.77 -1.90 33.53
N PRO A 64 -9.44 -3.00 33.15
CA PRO A 64 -10.40 -3.02 32.04
C PRO A 64 -11.58 -2.06 32.23
N ALA A 65 -12.07 -1.90 33.46
CA ALA A 65 -13.16 -0.98 33.76
C ALA A 65 -12.75 0.50 33.60
N VAL A 66 -11.51 0.85 34.00
CA VAL A 66 -10.99 2.22 33.92
C VAL A 66 -10.65 2.57 32.47
N ALA A 67 -10.03 1.65 31.73
CA ALA A 67 -9.78 1.81 30.30
C ALA A 67 -11.08 2.07 29.53
N ARG A 68 -12.18 1.37 29.85
CA ARG A 68 -13.48 1.61 29.21
C ARG A 68 -14.02 3.01 29.49
N VAL A 69 -13.94 3.48 30.73
CA VAL A 69 -14.37 4.85 31.09
C VAL A 69 -13.53 5.90 30.35
N LEU A 70 -12.22 5.71 30.27
CA LEU A 70 -11.33 6.61 29.54
C LEU A 70 -11.61 6.58 28.02
N ALA A 71 -11.90 5.41 27.46
CA ALA A 71 -12.26 5.28 26.04
C ALA A 71 -13.54 6.05 25.73
N GLU A 72 -14.55 5.93 26.59
CA GLU A 72 -15.82 6.64 26.47
C GLU A 72 -15.68 8.16 26.68
N GLN A 73 -14.81 8.60 27.60
CA GLN A 73 -14.63 10.02 27.92
C GLN A 73 -13.73 10.75 26.92
N ASP A 74 -12.65 10.11 26.48
CA ASP A 74 -11.62 10.74 25.65
C ASP A 74 -11.78 10.40 24.16
N GLY A 75 -12.78 9.59 23.78
CA GLY A 75 -13.00 9.12 22.42
C GLY A 75 -11.88 8.21 21.90
N ARG A 76 -11.03 7.70 22.79
CA ARG A 76 -9.90 6.83 22.44
C ARG A 76 -10.39 5.39 22.26
N PRO A 77 -10.01 4.71 21.17
CA PRO A 77 -10.39 3.32 21.01
C PRO A 77 -9.76 2.46 22.11
N LEU A 78 -10.54 1.51 22.65
CA LEU A 78 -9.97 0.43 23.45
C LEU A 78 -9.02 -0.39 22.57
N PRO A 79 -7.92 -0.92 23.13
CA PRO A 79 -7.11 -1.87 22.39
C PRO A 79 -7.98 -3.06 22.00
N ALA A 80 -7.84 -3.51 20.76
CA ALA A 80 -8.57 -4.68 20.27
C ALA A 80 -8.27 -5.88 21.18
N THR A 81 -9.32 -6.43 21.80
CA THR A 81 -9.25 -7.65 22.61
C THR A 81 -9.88 -8.80 21.85
N LEU A 82 -9.27 -9.97 21.92
CA LEU A 82 -9.87 -11.18 21.37
C LEU A 82 -11.19 -11.50 22.08
N THR A 83 -12.19 -11.92 21.31
CA THR A 83 -13.47 -12.39 21.84
C THR A 83 -13.32 -13.76 22.52
N PRO A 84 -14.29 -14.19 23.35
CA PRO A 84 -14.26 -15.55 23.90
C PRO A 84 -14.20 -16.64 22.82
N ALA A 85 -14.83 -16.43 21.67
CA ALA A 85 -14.81 -17.39 20.56
C ALA A 85 -13.43 -17.48 19.90
N GLU A 86 -12.73 -16.36 19.77
CA GLU A 86 -11.36 -16.27 19.23
C GLU A 86 -10.29 -16.83 20.17
N THR A 87 -10.64 -17.13 21.42
CA THR A 87 -9.73 -17.70 22.43
C THR A 87 -10.10 -19.12 22.86
N THR A 88 -11.29 -19.60 22.50
CA THR A 88 -11.78 -20.94 22.88
C THR A 88 -11.46 -21.95 21.78
N LEU A 89 -10.72 -23.00 22.14
CA LEU A 89 -10.43 -24.12 21.25
C LEU A 89 -11.65 -25.05 21.14
N VAL A 90 -12.12 -25.24 19.92
CA VAL A 90 -13.23 -26.13 19.56
C VAL A 90 -12.68 -27.28 18.70
N PRO A 91 -13.07 -28.54 18.97
CA PRO A 91 -12.62 -29.67 18.14
C PRO A 91 -13.18 -29.56 16.71
N ASP A 92 -12.31 -29.84 15.73
CA ASP A 92 -12.62 -29.97 14.32
C ASP A 92 -12.22 -31.39 13.87
N ASP A 93 -13.21 -32.29 13.84
CA ASP A 93 -13.02 -33.70 13.51
C ASP A 93 -12.55 -33.90 12.06
N SER A 94 -12.85 -32.95 11.16
CA SER A 94 -12.43 -33.04 9.75
C SER A 94 -10.94 -32.79 9.59
N LEU A 95 -10.39 -31.91 10.42
CA LEU A 95 -8.97 -31.59 10.48
C LEU A 95 -8.20 -32.52 11.44
N GLY A 96 -8.91 -33.17 12.37
CA GLY A 96 -8.31 -33.94 13.45
C GLY A 96 -7.55 -33.04 14.45
N ALA A 97 -8.02 -31.81 14.64
CA ALA A 97 -7.35 -30.79 15.44
C ALA A 97 -8.36 -29.99 16.26
N HIS A 98 -7.88 -29.07 17.10
CA HIS A 98 -8.70 -28.06 17.73
C HIS A 98 -8.39 -26.69 17.14
N ARG A 99 -9.41 -25.83 16.97
CA ARG A 99 -9.23 -24.49 16.41
C ARG A 99 -10.05 -23.44 17.13
N THR A 100 -9.64 -22.18 17.06
CA THR A 100 -10.45 -21.04 17.51
C THR A 100 -11.36 -20.55 16.39
N THR A 101 -12.31 -19.66 16.70
CA THR A 101 -12.94 -18.84 15.65
C THR A 101 -11.88 -17.93 15.02
N PRO A 102 -11.84 -17.78 13.68
CA PRO A 102 -10.93 -16.83 13.04
C PRO A 102 -11.25 -15.38 13.40
N ILE A 103 -10.20 -14.57 13.59
CA ILE A 103 -10.31 -13.12 13.45
C ILE A 103 -10.29 -12.79 11.95
N GLU A 104 -11.17 -11.89 11.51
CA GLU A 104 -11.31 -11.52 10.10
C GLU A 104 -11.24 -10.01 9.93
N THR A 105 -10.70 -9.55 8.80
CA THR A 105 -10.86 -8.16 8.37
C THR A 105 -12.30 -7.89 7.94
N GLU A 106 -12.83 -6.72 8.28
CA GLU A 106 -14.16 -6.28 7.81
C GLU A 106 -14.20 -6.10 6.28
N THR A 107 -13.09 -5.65 5.71
CA THR A 107 -12.93 -5.49 4.26
C THR A 107 -12.89 -6.85 3.57
N ARG A 108 -13.65 -6.97 2.49
CA ARG A 108 -13.64 -8.13 1.60
C ARG A 108 -12.59 -7.95 0.52
N GLU A 109 -12.04 -9.05 0.04
CA GLU A 109 -11.12 -8.99 -1.10
C GLU A 109 -11.83 -8.44 -2.35
N ILE A 110 -11.09 -7.81 -3.25
CA ILE A 110 -11.60 -7.38 -4.56
C ILE A 110 -11.07 -8.34 -5.63
N ILE A 111 -11.97 -9.12 -6.23
CA ILE A 111 -11.67 -10.04 -7.34
C ILE A 111 -12.40 -9.53 -8.58
N ASP A 112 -11.67 -9.32 -9.67
CA ASP A 112 -12.21 -8.82 -10.94
C ASP A 112 -13.05 -7.53 -10.81
N GLY A 113 -12.67 -6.67 -9.86
CA GLY A 113 -13.33 -5.38 -9.61
C GLY A 113 -14.60 -5.46 -8.76
N ALA A 114 -14.94 -6.64 -8.21
CA ALA A 114 -16.07 -6.82 -7.31
C ALA A 114 -15.60 -7.36 -5.94
N PRO A 115 -16.31 -7.02 -4.85
CA PRO A 115 -16.02 -7.61 -3.54
C PRO A 115 -16.34 -9.11 -3.54
N ALA A 116 -15.38 -9.92 -3.10
CA ALA A 116 -15.54 -11.35 -2.88
C ALA A 116 -16.35 -11.64 -1.61
N GLU A 117 -16.77 -12.91 -1.45
CA GLU A 117 -17.45 -13.36 -0.23
C GLU A 117 -16.48 -13.53 0.95
N LEU A 118 -15.21 -13.82 0.67
CA LEU A 118 -14.19 -14.08 1.67
C LEU A 118 -13.57 -12.79 2.23
N PRO A 119 -13.17 -12.78 3.52
CA PRO A 119 -12.44 -11.66 4.09
C PRO A 119 -11.09 -11.49 3.39
N TRP A 120 -10.61 -10.24 3.32
CA TRP A 120 -9.29 -9.97 2.75
C TRP A 120 -8.16 -10.68 3.52
N LEU A 121 -8.28 -10.74 4.86
CA LEU A 121 -7.35 -11.48 5.72
C LEU A 121 -8.10 -12.11 6.88
N ALA A 122 -7.72 -13.33 7.26
CA ALA A 122 -8.17 -13.96 8.49
C ALA A 122 -7.02 -14.68 9.21
N ALA A 123 -7.13 -14.84 10.52
CA ALA A 123 -6.16 -15.62 11.30
C ALA A 123 -6.83 -16.41 12.43
N GLU A 124 -6.32 -17.59 12.72
CA GLU A 124 -6.81 -18.42 13.81
C GLU A 124 -5.70 -19.23 14.48
N ILE A 125 -5.98 -19.77 15.67
CA ILE A 125 -5.10 -20.72 16.33
C ILE A 125 -5.56 -22.12 15.98
N VAL A 126 -4.63 -22.96 15.52
CA VAL A 126 -4.85 -24.40 15.32
C VAL A 126 -3.92 -25.18 16.23
N VAL A 127 -4.49 -26.13 16.96
CA VAL A 127 -3.78 -27.06 17.83
C VAL A 127 -3.95 -28.45 17.25
N ASN A 128 -2.92 -28.92 16.55
CA ASN A 128 -2.88 -30.28 16.05
C ASN A 128 -2.40 -31.22 17.16
N ASP A 129 -3.32 -32.03 17.67
CA ASP A 129 -3.08 -33.11 18.62
C ASP A 129 -3.43 -34.49 18.04
N TYR A 130 -3.59 -34.58 16.72
CA TYR A 130 -3.80 -35.84 16.02
C TYR A 130 -2.64 -36.80 16.28
N ARG A 131 -2.96 -37.97 16.84
CA ARG A 131 -1.96 -38.99 17.24
C ARG A 131 -0.80 -38.38 18.04
N SER A 132 -1.13 -37.53 19.01
CA SER A 132 -0.17 -36.83 19.88
C SER A 132 0.89 -37.74 20.52
N GLN A 133 0.59 -39.02 20.74
CA GLN A 133 1.57 -40.00 21.26
C GLN A 133 2.73 -40.29 20.29
N ALA A 134 2.52 -40.13 18.98
CA ALA A 134 3.53 -40.39 17.94
C ALA A 134 4.24 -39.12 17.48
N TYR A 135 3.52 -37.99 17.39
CA TYR A 135 4.02 -36.78 16.75
C TYR A 135 4.06 -35.55 17.67
N GLY A 136 3.60 -35.69 18.92
CA GLY A 136 3.46 -34.58 19.86
C GLY A 136 2.27 -33.67 19.54
N ARG A 137 1.99 -32.74 20.46
CA ARG A 137 1.00 -31.67 20.26
C ARG A 137 1.69 -30.46 19.64
N ARG A 138 1.14 -29.92 18.56
CA ARG A 138 1.62 -28.71 17.89
C ARG A 138 0.59 -27.59 18.01
N THR A 139 1.06 -26.39 18.26
CA THR A 139 0.23 -25.18 18.24
C THR A 139 0.75 -24.26 17.17
N GLU A 140 -0.14 -23.87 16.27
CA GLU A 140 0.13 -23.11 15.07
C GLU A 140 -0.85 -21.94 14.99
N LEU A 141 -0.41 -20.89 14.30
CA LEU A 141 -1.25 -19.80 13.84
C LEU A 141 -1.41 -19.98 12.34
N TRP A 142 -2.65 -20.10 11.90
CA TRP A 142 -2.99 -20.15 10.50
C TRP A 142 -3.38 -18.75 10.05
N LEU A 143 -2.72 -18.26 9.01
CA LEU A 143 -3.00 -16.98 8.38
C LEU A 143 -3.59 -17.25 7.00
N HIS A 144 -4.85 -16.87 6.81
CA HIS A 144 -5.56 -17.04 5.56
C HIS A 144 -5.52 -15.73 4.77
N ASN A 145 -5.10 -15.83 3.52
CA ASN A 145 -5.58 -14.95 2.47
C ASN A 145 -6.52 -15.77 1.57
N ASP A 146 -7.34 -15.14 0.74
CA ASP A 146 -8.35 -15.81 -0.10
C ASP A 146 -7.87 -17.09 -0.80
N ARG A 147 -6.60 -17.13 -1.22
CA ARG A 147 -6.04 -18.20 -2.05
C ARG A 147 -5.20 -19.21 -1.30
N ASP A 148 -4.61 -18.79 -0.18
CA ASP A 148 -3.57 -19.53 0.52
C ASP A 148 -3.75 -19.45 2.04
N THR A 149 -3.46 -20.57 2.70
CA THR A 149 -3.31 -20.62 4.15
C THR A 149 -1.84 -20.85 4.48
N VAL A 150 -1.29 -19.98 5.33
CA VAL A 150 0.07 -20.12 5.82
C VAL A 150 0.04 -20.57 7.27
N GLU A 151 0.66 -21.72 7.52
CA GLU A 151 0.83 -22.27 8.87
C GLU A 151 2.13 -21.73 9.49
N LEU A 152 2.02 -21.15 10.69
CA LEU A 152 3.15 -20.54 11.39
C LEU A 152 3.22 -21.04 12.82
N THR A 153 4.42 -21.22 13.36
CA THR A 153 4.57 -21.29 14.81
C THR A 153 4.31 -19.91 15.44
N PRO A 154 3.93 -19.82 16.73
CA PRO A 154 3.78 -18.53 17.42
C PRO A 154 5.04 -17.66 17.40
N ALA A 155 6.23 -18.27 17.36
CA ALA A 155 7.49 -17.54 17.26
C ALA A 155 7.67 -16.90 15.87
N GLU A 156 7.42 -17.65 14.79
CA GLU A 156 7.48 -17.14 13.42
C GLU A 156 6.43 -16.07 13.18
N ALA A 157 5.20 -16.27 13.68
CA ALA A 157 4.14 -15.28 13.60
C ALA A 157 4.53 -13.95 14.24
N ARG A 158 5.22 -13.97 15.40
CA ARG A 158 5.73 -12.74 16.03
C ARG A 158 6.76 -12.00 15.18
N VAL A 159 7.65 -12.73 14.51
CA VAL A 159 8.63 -12.13 13.60
C VAL A 159 7.91 -11.50 12.40
N ARG A 160 7.03 -12.26 11.74
CA ARG A 160 6.25 -11.78 10.59
C ARG A 160 5.35 -10.59 10.94
N LEU A 161 4.74 -10.59 12.13
CA LEU A 161 3.93 -9.47 12.61
C LEU A 161 4.77 -8.19 12.77
N ARG A 162 6.02 -8.30 13.25
CA ARG A 162 6.93 -7.16 13.35
C ARG A 162 7.27 -6.61 11.97
N ASP A 163 7.59 -7.50 11.03
CA ASP A 163 7.93 -7.13 9.66
C ASP A 163 6.72 -6.51 8.94
N ALA A 164 5.53 -7.07 9.17
CA ALA A 164 4.27 -6.55 8.64
C ALA A 164 3.97 -5.14 9.16
N ARG A 165 4.15 -4.87 10.46
CA ARG A 165 4.00 -3.52 11.02
C ARG A 165 4.94 -2.52 10.34
N ALA A 166 6.23 -2.85 10.25
CA ALA A 166 7.21 -1.99 9.59
C ALA A 166 6.97 -1.83 8.08
N PHE A 167 6.28 -2.79 7.44
CA PHE A 167 5.82 -2.66 6.07
C PHE A 167 4.61 -1.72 5.99
N LEU A 168 3.60 -1.91 6.84
CA LEU A 168 2.37 -1.10 6.88
C LEU A 168 2.69 0.37 7.13
N ASP A 169 3.61 0.68 8.05
CA ASP A 169 4.04 2.07 8.30
C ASP A 169 4.61 2.73 7.02
N ARG A 170 5.38 1.98 6.22
CA ARG A 170 5.92 2.48 4.95
C ARG A 170 4.90 2.50 3.84
N PHE A 171 3.92 1.60 3.88
CA PHE A 171 2.85 1.51 2.91
C PHE A 171 1.88 2.69 3.07
N GLU A 172 1.57 3.10 4.30
CA GLU A 172 0.80 4.31 4.59
C GLU A 172 1.48 5.55 4.00
N LEU A 173 2.79 5.74 4.24
CA LEU A 173 3.55 6.82 3.62
C LEU A 173 3.52 6.78 2.08
N LEU A 174 3.49 5.58 1.50
CA LEU A 174 3.39 5.41 0.06
C LEU A 174 1.99 5.78 -0.46
N ILE A 175 0.92 5.48 0.30
CA ILE A 175 -0.45 5.89 0.00
C ILE A 175 -0.54 7.42 0.01
N ASP A 176 -0.06 8.08 1.06
CA ASP A 176 -0.06 9.56 1.14
C ASP A 176 0.67 10.19 -0.06
N HIS A 177 1.80 9.59 -0.44
CA HIS A 177 2.53 10.04 -1.62
C HIS A 177 1.74 9.80 -2.91
N ALA A 178 1.09 8.64 -3.05
CA ALA A 178 0.25 8.34 -4.19
C ALA A 178 -0.94 9.32 -4.31
N GLU A 179 -1.57 9.68 -3.20
CA GLU A 179 -2.64 10.70 -3.17
C GLU A 179 -2.12 12.07 -3.59
N THR A 180 -0.91 12.44 -3.16
CA THR A 180 -0.26 13.69 -3.57
C THR A 180 0.02 13.72 -5.08
N VAL A 181 0.46 12.59 -5.65
CA VAL A 181 0.65 12.45 -7.10
C VAL A 181 -0.70 12.52 -7.82
N ALA A 182 -1.69 11.79 -7.32
CA ALA A 182 -3.03 11.72 -7.88
C ALA A 182 -3.78 13.07 -7.85
N ALA A 183 -3.46 13.96 -6.90
CA ALA A 183 -4.01 15.31 -6.90
C ALA A 183 -3.60 16.12 -8.15
N GLY A 184 -2.48 15.76 -8.78
CA GLY A 184 -2.05 16.29 -10.07
C GLY A 184 -2.55 15.50 -11.28
N ASP A 185 -3.20 14.35 -11.06
CA ASP A 185 -3.81 13.59 -12.14
C ASP A 185 -5.03 14.35 -12.66
N PHE A 186 -4.95 14.74 -13.93
CA PHE A 186 -6.07 15.30 -14.64
C PHE A 186 -7.06 14.16 -14.95
N GLU A 187 -8.22 14.13 -14.27
CA GLU A 187 -9.40 13.45 -14.79
C GLU A 187 -9.74 14.13 -16.13
N GLY A 188 -9.23 13.58 -17.23
CA GLY A 188 -9.43 14.09 -18.58
C GLY A 188 -10.84 14.65 -18.79
N ASP A 189 -10.97 15.82 -19.43
CA ASP A 189 -12.28 16.24 -19.94
C ASP A 189 -12.83 15.10 -20.82
N PRO A 190 -13.98 14.50 -20.45
CA PRO A 190 -14.53 13.35 -21.17
C PRO A 190 -14.72 13.65 -22.66
N GLU A 191 -15.00 14.91 -23.02
CA GLU A 191 -15.17 15.35 -24.39
C GLU A 191 -13.83 15.41 -25.14
N VAL A 192 -12.76 15.85 -24.47
CA VAL A 192 -11.39 15.88 -25.04
C VAL A 192 -10.87 14.45 -25.22
N TYR A 193 -11.07 13.58 -24.23
CA TYR A 193 -10.72 12.17 -24.34
C TYR A 193 -11.48 11.47 -25.47
N ALA A 194 -12.78 11.76 -25.62
CA ALA A 194 -13.58 11.25 -26.74
C ALA A 194 -13.08 11.79 -28.09
N ALA A 195 -12.75 13.07 -28.17
CA ALA A 195 -12.25 13.71 -29.39
C ALA A 195 -10.87 13.15 -29.82
N ASP A 196 -9.96 12.94 -28.87
CA ASP A 196 -8.65 12.32 -29.13
C ASP A 196 -8.81 10.87 -29.57
N ARG A 197 -9.72 10.11 -28.94
CA ARG A 197 -10.02 8.73 -29.35
C ARG A 197 -10.60 8.68 -30.76
N GLU A 198 -11.49 9.60 -31.12
CA GLU A 198 -12.03 9.70 -32.48
C GLU A 198 -10.95 10.11 -33.50
N ALA A 199 -10.03 10.99 -33.13
CA ALA A 199 -8.89 11.37 -33.96
C ALA A 199 -7.93 10.19 -34.19
N GLU A 200 -7.63 9.43 -33.14
CA GLU A 200 -6.81 8.22 -33.19
C GLU A 200 -7.46 7.14 -34.07
N ASP A 201 -8.77 6.90 -33.91
CA ASP A 201 -9.53 5.95 -34.74
C ASP A 201 -9.53 6.35 -36.21
N ARG A 202 -9.68 7.64 -36.52
CA ARG A 202 -9.58 8.15 -37.90
C ARG A 202 -8.18 7.93 -38.47
N ARG A 203 -7.14 8.16 -37.67
CA ARG A 203 -5.74 7.92 -38.07
C ARG A 203 -5.47 6.44 -38.34
N ILE A 204 -5.91 5.54 -37.45
CA ILE A 204 -5.75 4.10 -37.60
C ILE A 204 -6.49 3.59 -38.84
N LYS A 205 -7.72 4.07 -39.09
CA LYS A 205 -8.49 3.73 -40.30
C LYS A 205 -7.79 4.22 -41.57
N ALA A 206 -7.25 5.44 -41.57
CA ALA A 206 -6.52 5.99 -42.71
C ALA A 206 -5.25 5.17 -43.01
N ILE A 207 -4.46 4.82 -42.00
CA ILE A 207 -3.26 3.98 -42.14
C ILE A 207 -3.63 2.58 -42.64
N SER A 208 -4.66 1.98 -42.08
CA SER A 208 -5.13 0.64 -42.50
C SER A 208 -5.63 0.64 -43.94
N LYS A 209 -6.39 1.66 -44.34
CA LYS A 209 -6.85 1.84 -45.72
C LYS A 209 -5.68 2.04 -46.69
N ALA A 210 -4.69 2.85 -46.31
CA ALA A 210 -3.49 3.05 -47.12
C ALA A 210 -2.67 1.77 -47.29
N ARG A 211 -2.53 0.97 -46.22
CA ARG A 211 -1.86 -0.34 -46.28
C ARG A 211 -2.58 -1.33 -47.18
N LEU A 212 -3.92 -1.39 -47.10
CA LEU A 212 -4.73 -2.26 -47.97
C LEU A 212 -4.65 -1.82 -49.43
N ALA A 213 -4.71 -0.53 -49.71
CA ALA A 213 -4.57 0.01 -51.06
C ALA A 213 -3.17 -0.30 -51.65
N HIS A 214 -2.12 -0.16 -50.84
CA HIS A 214 -0.76 -0.51 -51.25
C HIS A 214 -0.61 -2.01 -51.52
N ALA A 215 -1.13 -2.87 -50.65
CA ALA A 215 -1.11 -4.32 -50.84
C ALA A 215 -1.88 -4.75 -52.12
N ALA A 216 -3.02 -4.10 -52.40
CA ALA A 216 -3.80 -4.34 -53.61
C ALA A 216 -3.04 -3.92 -54.89
N ALA A 217 -2.33 -2.77 -54.84
CA ALA A 217 -1.50 -2.31 -55.95
C ALA A 217 -0.33 -3.28 -56.23
N VAL A 218 0.37 -3.72 -55.18
CA VAL A 218 1.47 -4.71 -55.30
C VAL A 218 0.96 -6.03 -55.87
N LEU A 219 -0.22 -6.51 -55.43
CA LEU A 219 -0.83 -7.73 -55.97
C LEU A 219 -1.28 -7.60 -57.43
N ALA A 220 -1.67 -6.40 -57.87
CA ALA A 220 -2.03 -6.14 -59.26
C ALA A 220 -0.77 -6.13 -60.16
N GLU A 221 0.34 -5.57 -59.70
CA GLU A 221 1.62 -5.58 -60.42
C GLU A 221 2.21 -6.98 -60.55
N VAL A 222 2.07 -7.84 -59.53
CA VAL A 222 2.56 -9.24 -59.58
C VAL A 222 1.74 -10.13 -60.53
N ARG A 223 0.52 -9.73 -60.89
CA ARG A 223 -0.38 -10.47 -61.80
C ARG A 223 -0.32 -10.01 -63.25
N ALA A 224 0.32 -8.88 -63.54
CA ALA A 224 0.52 -8.34 -64.89
C ALA A 224 1.81 -8.87 -65.51
#